data_AF-A0A1U7EZM0-F1
#
_entry.id   AF-A0A1U7EZM0-F1
#
_cell.length_a   1.000
_cell.length_b   1.000
_cell.length_c   1.000
_cell.angle_alpha   90.00
_cell.angle_beta   90.00
_cell.angle_gamma   90.00
#
_symmetry.space_group_name_H-M   'P 1'
#
loop_
_entity.id
_entity.type
_entity.pdbx_description
1 polymer ?
#
loop_
_entity_poly.entity_id
_entity_poly.type
_entity_poly.pdbx_seq_one_letter_code
_entity_poly.pdbx_strand_id
1 'polypeptide(L)'
;MIRDLGESIGRTVLDGIGRAVSRVQEQRALSADLLESDEAYLAVFDAPGAMPEDIDVTFDDGTLDVRIDRVRGFHGDYEMRFPGRGQTLHGRVSLPDGAVVADEADATVTAHGTLEILLPKADGEDANGRDANGGGEGSDSDDSGKAERDDS
;
A
#
# COMPACT_ATOMS: atom_id res chain seq x y z
N MET A 1 26.27 60.00 -1.34
CA MET A 1 25.76 58.94 -2.22
C MET A 1 26.56 57.68 -1.91
N ILE A 2 25.98 56.75 -1.16
CA ILE A 2 26.50 55.39 -0.97
C ILE A 2 25.44 54.49 -1.57
N ARG A 3 25.65 54.09 -2.82
CA ARG A 3 24.95 52.99 -3.49
C ARG A 3 25.98 52.31 -4.39
N ASP A 4 25.87 50.99 -4.45
CA ASP A 4 26.47 50.09 -5.43
C ASP A 4 27.85 49.51 -5.11
N LEU A 5 27.89 48.65 -4.09
CA LEU A 5 28.75 47.46 -4.11
C LEU A 5 28.15 46.35 -3.22
N GLY A 6 27.00 45.82 -3.63
CA GLY A 6 26.22 44.82 -2.89
C GLY A 6 26.00 43.51 -3.65
N GLU A 7 26.79 43.21 -4.67
CA GLU A 7 26.65 41.99 -5.46
C GLU A 7 28.03 41.56 -5.97
N SER A 8 28.67 40.58 -5.33
CA SER A 8 29.68 39.67 -5.93
C SER A 8 30.61 38.93 -4.95
N ILE A 9 30.48 39.08 -3.63
CA ILE A 9 31.28 38.28 -2.68
C ILE A 9 30.41 37.21 -2.03
N GLY A 10 30.13 36.16 -2.80
CA GLY A 10 29.35 35.01 -2.32
C GLY A 10 29.55 33.73 -3.15
N ARG A 11 30.62 33.64 -3.94
CA ARG A 11 31.00 32.44 -4.68
C ARG A 11 32.50 32.27 -4.53
N THR A 12 32.94 31.38 -3.63
CA THR A 12 34.25 30.67 -3.66
C THR A 12 34.47 29.78 -2.40
N VAL A 13 33.63 29.82 -1.34
CA VAL A 13 33.89 29.01 -0.11
C VAL A 13 33.09 27.69 -0.03
N LEU A 14 32.37 27.25 -1.06
CA LEU A 14 31.58 26.00 -1.00
C LEU A 14 32.11 24.83 -1.85
N ASP A 15 33.30 24.92 -2.43
CA ASP A 15 33.82 23.82 -3.26
C ASP A 15 34.60 22.74 -2.47
N GLY A 16 34.71 22.87 -1.14
CA GLY A 16 35.50 21.96 -0.30
C GLY A 16 34.73 20.95 0.55
N ILE A 17 33.44 21.18 0.81
CA ILE A 17 32.62 20.33 1.73
C ILE A 17 31.46 19.64 0.97
N GLY A 18 31.23 20.00 -0.30
CA GLY A 18 30.05 19.59 -1.07
C GLY A 18 29.98 18.12 -1.49
N ARG A 19 31.09 17.35 -1.45
CA ARG A 19 31.08 15.93 -1.88
C ARG A 19 30.74 14.92 -0.77
N ALA A 20 30.69 15.34 0.49
CA ALA A 20 30.46 14.44 1.62
C ALA A 20 29.01 14.41 2.13
N VAL A 21 28.19 15.42 1.80
CA VAL A 21 26.79 15.52 2.26
C VAL A 21 25.74 15.16 1.19
N SER A 22 26.13 14.92 -0.07
CA SER A 22 25.16 14.69 -1.17
C SER A 22 24.45 13.34 -1.14
N ARG A 23 25.00 12.31 -0.48
CA ARG A 23 24.37 10.96 -0.48
C ARG A 23 23.28 10.77 0.57
N VAL A 24 23.19 11.68 1.55
CA VAL A 24 22.23 11.53 2.66
C VAL A 24 20.82 12.01 2.28
N GLN A 25 20.67 12.78 1.21
CA GLN A 25 19.38 13.36 0.79
C GLN A 25 18.65 12.58 -0.32
N GLU A 26 19.22 11.49 -0.85
CA GLU A 26 18.57 10.73 -1.93
C GLU A 26 17.56 9.70 -1.43
N GLN A 27 17.71 9.24 -0.18
CA GLN A 27 16.78 8.35 0.51
C GLN A 27 15.99 9.12 1.57
N ARG A 28 14.66 9.09 1.47
CA ARG A 28 13.77 9.49 2.56
C ARG A 28 12.96 8.29 3.04
N ALA A 29 12.68 8.29 4.33
CA ALA A 29 11.69 7.38 4.91
C ALA A 29 10.34 7.64 4.23
N LEU A 30 9.67 6.54 3.88
CA LEU A 30 8.30 6.50 3.39
C LEU A 30 7.41 6.20 4.59
N SER A 31 6.63 7.20 5.02
CA SER A 31 5.67 7.03 6.11
C SER A 31 4.60 6.03 5.71
N ALA A 32 4.11 5.26 6.67
CA ALA A 32 3.10 4.25 6.45
C ALA A 32 2.11 4.15 7.62
N ASP A 33 0.85 3.93 7.30
CA ASP A 33 -0.16 3.46 8.22
C ASP A 33 -0.41 1.96 7.97
N LEU A 34 -0.59 1.19 9.04
CA LEU A 34 -1.00 -0.21 8.95
C LEU A 34 -2.38 -0.35 9.60
N LEU A 35 -3.34 -0.81 8.81
CA LEU A 35 -4.70 -1.07 9.22
C LEU A 35 -4.96 -2.58 9.17
N GLU A 36 -5.89 -3.03 10.00
CA GLU A 36 -6.26 -4.43 10.11
C GLU A 36 -7.78 -4.56 10.10
N SER A 37 -8.28 -5.47 9.27
CA SER A 37 -9.63 -6.03 9.37
C SER A 37 -9.55 -7.49 9.81
N ASP A 38 -10.70 -8.15 9.94
CA ASP A 38 -10.74 -9.59 10.24
C ASP A 38 -10.12 -10.42 9.09
N GLU A 39 -10.21 -9.94 7.86
CA GLU A 39 -9.85 -10.67 6.64
C GLU A 39 -8.46 -10.31 6.09
N ALA A 40 -7.95 -9.10 6.36
CA ALA A 40 -6.73 -8.62 5.74
C ALA A 40 -6.01 -7.54 6.56
N TYR A 41 -4.74 -7.35 6.24
CA TYR A 41 -4.01 -6.12 6.56
C TYR A 41 -4.04 -5.17 5.36
N LEU A 42 -4.06 -3.86 5.62
CA LEU A 42 -3.95 -2.82 4.61
C LEU A 42 -2.83 -1.86 5.02
N ALA A 43 -1.74 -1.84 4.26
CA ALA A 43 -0.64 -0.90 4.46
C ALA A 43 -0.79 0.27 3.49
N VAL A 44 -0.77 1.50 4.00
CA VAL A 44 -0.96 2.73 3.21
C VAL A 44 0.29 3.59 3.33
N PHE A 45 0.99 3.81 2.21
CA PHE A 45 2.22 4.59 2.14
C PHE A 45 2.01 5.91 1.39
N ASP A 46 2.67 6.98 1.85
CA ASP A 46 2.68 8.27 1.14
C ASP A 46 3.55 8.20 -0.12
N ALA A 47 2.95 8.05 -1.30
CA ALA A 47 3.63 7.86 -2.59
C ALA A 47 3.38 9.00 -3.62
N PRO A 48 3.62 10.29 -3.28
CA PRO A 48 3.26 11.39 -4.16
C PRO A 48 4.11 11.40 -5.44
N GLY A 49 3.40 11.29 -6.56
CA GLY A 49 3.97 11.27 -7.91
C GLY A 49 4.75 9.99 -8.23
N ALA A 50 4.45 8.88 -7.55
CA ALA A 50 4.90 7.55 -7.92
C ALA A 50 3.98 6.98 -9.03
N MET A 51 4.57 6.27 -9.98
CA MET A 51 3.83 5.43 -10.94
C MET A 51 4.02 3.96 -10.57
N PRO A 52 3.10 3.05 -10.97
CA PRO A 52 3.25 1.61 -10.67
C PRO A 52 4.59 1.01 -11.12
N GLU A 53 5.16 1.49 -12.23
CA GLU A 53 6.46 1.05 -12.76
C GLU A 53 7.67 1.49 -11.92
N ASP A 54 7.50 2.48 -11.03
CA ASP A 54 8.56 3.01 -10.16
C ASP A 54 8.60 2.29 -8.79
N ILE A 55 7.71 1.33 -8.55
CA ILE A 55 7.45 0.75 -7.23
C ILE A 55 7.93 -0.70 -7.20
N ASP A 56 8.71 -1.03 -6.17
CA ASP A 56 9.12 -2.38 -5.82
C ASP A 56 8.57 -2.70 -4.43
N VAL A 57 7.84 -3.81 -4.33
CA VAL A 57 7.21 -4.30 -3.10
C VAL A 57 7.70 -5.70 -2.84
N THR A 58 8.27 -5.93 -1.66
CA THR A 58 8.69 -7.26 -1.21
C THR A 58 8.05 -7.57 0.13
N PHE A 59 7.61 -8.81 0.29
CA PHE A 59 7.15 -9.32 1.58
C PHE A 59 8.03 -10.50 2.00
N ASP A 60 8.72 -10.36 3.13
CA ASP A 60 9.63 -11.36 3.67
C ASP A 60 9.62 -11.32 5.21
N ASP A 61 9.64 -12.48 5.86
CA ASP A 61 9.69 -12.61 7.33
C ASP A 61 8.71 -11.68 8.08
N GLY A 62 7.43 -11.70 7.67
CA GLY A 62 6.38 -10.87 8.30
C GLY A 62 6.53 -9.37 8.04
N THR A 63 7.43 -8.96 7.15
CA THR A 63 7.78 -7.57 6.92
C THR A 63 7.54 -7.19 5.46
N LEU A 64 6.73 -6.16 5.28
CA LEU A 64 6.51 -5.50 4.01
C LEU A 64 7.57 -4.42 3.80
N ASP A 65 8.33 -4.53 2.71
CA ASP A 65 9.32 -3.56 2.29
C ASP A 65 8.86 -2.91 0.98
N VAL A 66 8.90 -1.58 0.93
CA VAL A 66 8.46 -0.79 -0.21
C VAL A 66 9.55 0.18 -0.60
N ARG A 67 9.96 0.10 -1.86
CA ARG A 67 10.91 1.03 -2.48
C ARG A 67 10.23 1.72 -3.65
N ILE A 68 10.39 3.04 -3.71
CA ILE A 68 9.88 3.86 -4.81
C ILE A 68 11.03 4.64 -5.43
N ASP A 69 11.31 4.41 -6.72
CA ASP A 69 12.33 5.09 -7.51
C ASP A 69 11.70 5.98 -8.57
N ARG A 70 11.34 7.20 -8.17
CA ARG A 70 10.60 8.13 -9.02
C ARG A 70 11.50 8.97 -9.91
N VAL A 71 11.08 9.14 -11.16
CA VAL A 71 11.75 10.01 -12.13
C VAL A 71 11.38 11.48 -11.92
N ARG A 72 12.36 12.38 -12.00
CA ARG A 72 12.08 13.83 -12.01
C ARG A 72 11.48 14.23 -13.36
N GLY A 73 10.31 14.86 -13.31
CA GLY A 73 9.71 15.49 -14.49
C GLY A 73 10.61 16.59 -15.08
N PHE A 74 10.63 16.67 -16.40
CA PHE A 74 11.33 17.73 -17.13
C PHE A 74 10.50 19.02 -17.13
N HIS A 75 11.13 20.14 -16.78
CA HIS A 75 10.52 21.47 -16.73
C HIS A 75 11.36 22.43 -17.56
N GLY A 76 11.10 22.49 -18.88
CA GLY A 76 12.02 23.09 -19.86
C GLY A 76 12.36 24.57 -19.66
N ASP A 77 11.43 25.36 -19.12
CA ASP A 77 11.64 26.78 -18.86
C ASP A 77 12.25 27.08 -17.48
N TYR A 78 12.60 26.04 -16.72
CA TYR A 78 13.05 26.16 -15.33
C TYR A 78 14.43 25.55 -15.11
N GLU A 79 15.28 26.26 -14.36
CA GLU A 79 16.56 25.73 -13.88
C GLU A 79 16.41 25.25 -12.43
N MET A 80 16.89 24.03 -12.15
CA MET A 80 16.92 23.50 -10.78
C MET A 80 17.85 24.33 -9.88
N ARG A 81 17.29 25.02 -8.90
CA ARG A 81 18.06 25.81 -7.92
C ARG A 81 18.42 25.02 -6.65
N PHE A 82 17.58 24.06 -6.25
CA PHE A 82 17.80 23.22 -5.08
C PHE A 82 17.11 21.85 -5.23
N PRO A 83 17.83 20.72 -5.06
CA PRO A 83 17.25 19.38 -5.16
C PRO A 83 16.56 18.98 -3.84
N GLY A 84 15.39 19.57 -3.57
CA GLY A 84 14.68 19.37 -2.28
C GLY A 84 13.95 18.03 -2.14
N ARG A 85 13.62 17.35 -3.25
CA ARG A 85 12.91 16.06 -3.28
C ARG A 85 13.89 14.90 -3.42
N GLY A 86 13.73 13.87 -2.59
CA GLY A 86 14.43 12.59 -2.72
C GLY A 86 13.83 11.78 -3.86
N GLN A 87 14.66 11.09 -4.64
CA GLN A 87 14.21 10.27 -5.78
C GLN A 87 13.91 8.84 -5.36
N THR A 88 14.63 8.32 -4.38
CA THR A 88 14.37 7.01 -3.80
C THR A 88 13.67 7.20 -2.45
N LEU A 89 12.53 6.57 -2.28
CA LEU A 89 11.84 6.46 -1.00
C LEU A 89 11.87 5.01 -0.55
N HIS A 90 12.00 4.80 0.74
CA HIS A 90 12.03 3.46 1.33
C HIS A 90 11.15 3.43 2.57
N GLY A 91 10.24 2.47 2.62
CA GLY A 91 9.31 2.22 3.72
C GLY A 91 9.37 0.78 4.14
N ARG A 92 9.14 0.54 5.43
CA ARG A 92 9.05 -0.81 5.96
C ARG A 92 7.96 -0.87 7.01
N VAL A 93 7.13 -1.89 6.92
CA VAL A 93 6.05 -2.17 7.86
C VAL A 93 6.15 -3.63 8.28
N SER A 94 6.39 -3.88 9.55
CA SER A 94 6.25 -5.23 10.11
C SER A 94 4.79 -5.47 10.45
N LEU A 95 4.24 -6.57 9.93
CA LEU A 95 2.89 -6.99 10.26
C LEU A 95 2.86 -7.54 11.68
N PRO A 96 1.75 -7.34 12.42
CA PRO A 96 1.43 -8.11 13.61
C PRO A 96 1.41 -9.61 13.33
N ASP A 97 1.38 -10.42 14.40
CA ASP A 97 1.31 -11.88 14.30
C ASP A 97 0.16 -12.34 13.40
N GLY A 98 0.45 -13.23 12.45
CA GLY A 98 -0.55 -13.78 11.54
C GLY A 98 0.08 -14.24 10.23
N ALA A 99 -0.43 -15.33 9.67
CA ALA A 99 -0.06 -15.75 8.33
C ALA A 99 -0.84 -14.93 7.30
N VAL A 100 -0.17 -14.48 6.25
CA VAL A 100 -0.79 -13.82 5.09
C VAL A 100 -0.58 -14.65 3.84
N VAL A 101 -1.50 -14.53 2.89
CA VAL A 101 -1.38 -15.14 1.56
C VAL A 101 -0.73 -14.12 0.63
N ALA A 102 0.60 -14.05 0.66
CA ALA A 102 1.36 -13.02 -0.06
C ALA A 102 1.12 -13.02 -1.58
N ASP A 103 0.85 -14.19 -2.18
CA ASP A 103 0.55 -14.32 -3.61
C ASP A 103 -0.79 -13.68 -4.01
N GLU A 104 -1.68 -13.44 -3.05
CA GLU A 104 -2.98 -12.77 -3.23
C GLU A 104 -2.94 -11.29 -2.83
N ALA A 105 -1.76 -10.76 -2.49
CA ALA A 105 -1.61 -9.35 -2.18
C ALA A 105 -1.88 -8.47 -3.41
N ASP A 106 -2.56 -7.35 -3.20
CA ASP A 106 -2.83 -6.36 -4.24
C ASP A 106 -2.22 -5.01 -3.86
N ALA A 107 -1.68 -4.30 -4.85
CA ALA A 107 -1.05 -3.00 -4.67
C ALA A 107 -1.66 -1.97 -5.63
N THR A 108 -2.24 -0.92 -5.06
CA THR A 108 -2.94 0.12 -5.82
C THR A 108 -2.37 1.50 -5.50
N VAL A 109 -1.99 2.25 -6.54
CA VAL A 109 -1.62 3.67 -6.42
C VAL A 109 -2.87 4.53 -6.61
N THR A 110 -3.22 5.31 -5.60
CA THR A 110 -4.42 6.15 -5.63
C THR A 110 -4.15 7.48 -6.35
N ALA A 111 -5.24 8.12 -6.81
CA ALA A 111 -5.18 9.47 -7.39
C ALA A 111 -4.69 10.55 -6.39
N HIS A 112 -4.72 10.25 -5.09
CA HIS A 112 -4.26 11.16 -4.03
C HIS A 112 -2.76 11.00 -3.74
N GLY A 113 -2.06 10.10 -4.44
CA GLY A 113 -0.62 9.89 -4.27
C GLY A 113 -0.30 9.05 -3.05
N THR A 114 -1.15 8.07 -2.73
CA THR A 114 -0.86 7.01 -1.76
C THR A 114 -0.70 5.68 -2.49
N LEU A 115 0.10 4.78 -1.92
CA LEU A 115 0.20 3.39 -2.30
C LEU A 115 -0.49 2.54 -1.23
N GLU A 116 -1.55 1.86 -1.61
CA GLU A 116 -2.32 0.95 -0.76
C GLU A 116 -1.95 -0.49 -1.10
N ILE A 117 -1.51 -1.26 -0.10
CA ILE A 117 -1.13 -2.67 -0.26
C ILE A 117 -2.04 -3.51 0.64
N LEU A 118 -2.91 -4.30 0.01
CA LEU A 118 -3.81 -5.24 0.66
C LEU A 118 -3.12 -6.59 0.80
N LEU A 119 -3.11 -7.14 2.01
CA LEU A 119 -2.48 -8.42 2.37
C LEU A 119 -3.52 -9.33 3.04
N PRO A 120 -4.13 -10.26 2.30
CA PRO A 120 -5.12 -11.19 2.85
C PRO A 120 -4.52 -12.07 3.96
N LYS A 121 -5.28 -12.31 5.03
CA LYS A 121 -4.91 -13.24 6.10
C LYS A 121 -5.24 -14.67 5.68
N ALA A 122 -4.38 -15.62 6.03
CA ALA A 122 -4.56 -17.03 5.68
C ALA A 122 -5.80 -17.69 6.31
N ASP A 123 -6.30 -17.16 7.44
CA ASP A 123 -7.47 -17.71 8.15
C ASP A 123 -8.80 -17.02 7.77
N GLY A 124 -8.78 -16.05 6.85
CA GLY A 124 -9.94 -15.22 6.49
C GLY A 124 -11.04 -15.93 5.68
N GLU A 125 -10.76 -17.10 5.09
CA GLU A 125 -11.73 -17.84 4.27
C GLU A 125 -12.78 -18.63 5.10
N ASP A 126 -12.58 -18.81 6.41
CA ASP A 126 -13.44 -19.68 7.25
C ASP A 126 -14.50 -18.93 8.08
N ALA A 127 -14.55 -17.60 8.07
CA ALA A 127 -15.44 -16.82 8.93
C ALA A 127 -16.88 -16.62 8.40
N ASN A 128 -17.17 -16.98 7.14
CA ASN A 128 -18.47 -16.67 6.50
C ASN A 128 -19.32 -17.89 6.08
N GLY A 129 -19.12 -19.06 6.72
CA GLY A 129 -19.65 -20.32 6.18
C GLY A 129 -20.49 -21.23 7.08
N ARG A 130 -20.75 -20.94 8.38
CA ARG A 130 -21.43 -21.92 9.27
C ARG A 130 -22.36 -21.34 10.34
N ASP A 131 -23.26 -20.43 9.99
CA ASP A 131 -24.43 -20.12 10.82
C ASP A 131 -25.75 -20.41 10.09
N ALA A 132 -26.03 -21.70 9.84
CA ALA A 132 -27.39 -22.22 9.61
C ALA A 132 -27.44 -23.75 9.76
N ASN A 133 -27.10 -24.28 10.94
CA ASN A 133 -27.53 -25.63 11.32
C ASN A 133 -28.05 -25.65 12.77
N GLY A 134 -29.32 -25.33 12.93
CA GLY A 134 -30.19 -25.96 13.93
C GLY A 134 -31.40 -26.46 13.14
N GLY A 135 -31.69 -27.74 12.98
CA GLY A 135 -31.52 -28.86 13.91
C GLY A 135 -32.93 -29.24 14.39
N GLY A 136 -33.43 -30.41 13.98
CA GLY A 136 -34.59 -31.04 14.62
C GLY A 136 -35.58 -31.73 13.67
N GLU A 137 -35.47 -33.06 13.62
CA GLU A 137 -36.28 -34.03 12.87
C GLU A 137 -37.68 -34.32 13.46
N GLY A 138 -38.51 -35.01 12.67
CA GLY A 138 -39.73 -35.75 13.09
C GLY A 138 -40.71 -35.90 11.92
N SER A 139 -40.55 -36.89 11.04
CA SER A 139 -41.09 -38.27 11.07
C SER A 139 -42.62 -38.40 11.01
N ASP A 140 -43.05 -39.30 10.12
CA ASP A 140 -44.36 -39.97 9.98
C ASP A 140 -45.48 -39.14 9.32
N SER A 141 -46.26 -39.60 8.33
CA SER A 141 -46.61 -40.97 7.93
C SER A 141 -47.25 -40.99 6.54
N ASP A 142 -47.13 -42.15 5.90
CA ASP A 142 -47.82 -42.58 4.69
C ASP A 142 -49.36 -42.65 4.83
N ASP A 143 -49.99 -42.63 3.65
CA ASP A 143 -51.22 -43.36 3.29
C ASP A 143 -52.61 -42.74 3.59
N SER A 144 -53.31 -42.35 2.51
CA SER A 144 -54.72 -42.73 2.31
C SER A 144 -55.18 -42.50 0.86
N GLY A 145 -55.21 -43.61 0.11
CA GLY A 145 -56.33 -44.07 -0.72
C GLY A 145 -57.04 -43.10 -1.68
N LYS A 146 -56.79 -43.27 -2.99
CA LYS A 146 -57.73 -42.91 -4.07
C LYS A 146 -58.58 -44.12 -4.45
N ALA A 147 -59.86 -44.08 -4.10
CA ALA A 147 -60.99 -44.85 -4.65
C ALA A 147 -62.25 -44.14 -4.09
N GLU A 148 -63.39 -43.93 -4.72
CA GLU A 148 -64.08 -44.33 -5.95
C GLU A 148 -65.17 -43.25 -6.14
N ARG A 149 -65.60 -42.95 -7.36
CA ARG A 149 -67.01 -42.59 -7.61
C ARG A 149 -67.45 -43.31 -8.87
N ASP A 150 -68.26 -44.32 -8.60
CA ASP A 150 -68.90 -45.24 -9.51
C ASP A 150 -70.14 -44.62 -10.17
N ASP A 151 -70.55 -45.29 -11.24
CA ASP A 151 -71.57 -45.00 -12.24
C ASP A 151 -73.01 -44.93 -11.69
N SER A 152 -73.88 -44.09 -12.29
CA SER A 152 -75.35 -44.21 -12.34
C SER A 152 -75.97 -43.18 -13.29
#